data_AF-A0A846AD02-F1
#
_entry.id   AF-A0A846AD02-F1
#
_cell.length_a   1.000
_cell.length_b   1.000
_cell.length_c   1.000
_cell.angle_alpha   90.00
_cell.angle_beta   90.00
_cell.angle_gamma   90.00
#
_symmetry.space_group_name_H-M   'P 1'
#
loop_
_entity.id
_entity.type
_entity.pdbx_description
1 polymer ?
#
loop_
_entity_poly.entity_id
_entity_poly.type
_entity_poly.pdbx_seq_one_letter_code
_entity_poly.pdbx_strand_id
1 'polypeptide(L)'
;MTNKSNTNFYFNFYNTLIPQLIAPNWQIVQEYYTSNFLKSILVSDLLLALPGKSITFFPHAKLLWKKNDQFKLKIAAGDGGSWIFDNLKAGRYLLRLIYSNKDTETTAYDLITKKGISFKKLWKGMVLVPLIELRLEI
;
A
#
# COMPACT_ATOMS: atom_id res chain seq x y z
N MET A 1 2.88 4.28 10.64
CA MET A 1 1.65 4.13 11.45
C MET A 1 2.04 3.91 12.90
N THR A 2 1.31 4.46 13.87
CA THR A 2 1.61 4.36 15.31
C THR A 2 0.54 3.55 16.03
N ASN A 3 0.92 2.53 16.79
CA ASN A 3 -0.02 1.79 17.63
C ASN A 3 -0.31 2.60 18.90
N LYS A 4 -1.49 3.22 18.97
CA LYS A 4 -1.95 4.00 20.13
C LYS A 4 -2.72 3.17 21.17
N SER A 5 -2.84 1.86 20.96
CA SER A 5 -3.52 0.97 21.89
C SER A 5 -2.57 0.43 22.95
N ASN A 6 -3.12 -0.18 24.00
CA ASN A 6 -2.35 -0.84 25.06
C ASN A 6 -1.99 -2.30 24.73
N THR A 7 -2.28 -2.77 23.52
CA THR A 7 -2.01 -4.16 23.11
C THR A 7 -1.22 -4.22 21.81
N ASN A 8 -0.41 -5.27 21.65
CA ASN A 8 0.31 -5.51 20.41
C ASN A 8 -0.64 -5.94 19.30
N PHE A 9 -0.42 -5.43 18.08
CA PHE A 9 -1.11 -5.87 16.88
C PHE A 9 -0.14 -6.00 15.71
N TYR A 10 -0.51 -6.80 14.72
CA TYR A 10 0.19 -6.86 13.44
C TYR A 10 -0.53 -5.99 12.41
N PHE A 11 0.21 -5.19 11.67
CA PHE A 11 -0.30 -4.57 10.46
C PHE A 11 0.01 -5.48 9.28
N ASN A 12 -1.04 -5.88 8.57
CA ASN A 12 -0.92 -6.61 7.32
C ASN A 12 -0.75 -5.62 6.17
N PHE A 13 0.34 -5.72 5.40
CA PHE A 13 0.59 -4.91 4.20
C PHE A 13 0.37 -5.67 2.89
N TYR A 14 -0.09 -6.91 2.96
CA TYR A 14 -0.55 -7.66 1.80
C TYR A 14 -1.91 -7.14 1.34
N ASN A 15 -1.95 -6.43 0.21
CA ASN A 15 -3.16 -5.91 -0.42
C ASN A 15 -4.05 -5.00 0.45
N THR A 16 -3.47 -4.29 1.42
CA THR A 16 -4.22 -3.38 2.32
C THR A 16 -3.93 -1.91 2.07
N LEU A 17 -2.91 -1.59 1.26
CA LEU A 17 -2.57 -0.23 0.88
C LEU A 17 -3.22 0.12 -0.46
N ILE A 18 -4.13 1.08 -0.40
CA ILE A 18 -4.86 1.60 -1.56
C ILE A 18 -4.36 3.03 -1.80
N PRO A 19 -3.62 3.30 -2.88
CA PRO A 19 -3.23 4.64 -3.23
C PRO A 19 -4.43 5.41 -3.77
N GLN A 20 -4.45 6.71 -3.48
CA GLN A 20 -5.36 7.64 -4.11
C GLN A 20 -4.56 8.83 -4.61
N LEU A 21 -4.77 9.16 -5.89
CA LEU A 21 -4.13 10.28 -6.56
C LEU A 21 -5.17 11.34 -6.88
N ILE A 22 -4.86 12.60 -6.59
CA ILE A 22 -5.71 13.77 -6.87
C ILE A 22 -4.98 14.62 -7.90
N ALA A 23 -5.66 14.91 -8.99
CA ALA A 23 -5.15 15.73 -10.09
C ALA A 23 -5.14 17.23 -9.74
N PRO A 24 -4.43 18.08 -10.53
CA PRO A 24 -4.42 19.53 -10.32
C PRO A 24 -5.79 20.20 -10.28
N ASN A 25 -6.79 19.59 -10.94
CA ASN A 25 -8.18 20.05 -10.96
C ASN A 25 -9.01 19.54 -9.76
N TRP A 26 -8.35 18.99 -8.73
CA TRP A 26 -8.95 18.43 -7.51
C TRP A 26 -9.84 17.22 -7.72
N GLN A 27 -9.80 16.59 -8.89
CA GLN A 27 -10.51 15.34 -9.15
C GLN A 27 -9.64 14.14 -8.77
N ILE A 28 -10.28 13.10 -8.24
CA ILE A 28 -9.61 11.81 -8.03
C ILE A 28 -9.31 11.21 -9.39
N VAL A 29 -8.05 10.84 -9.60
CA VAL A 29 -7.62 10.13 -10.80
C VAL A 29 -8.02 8.67 -10.68
N GLN A 30 -8.69 8.15 -11.70
CA GLN A 30 -9.07 6.75 -11.76
C GLN A 30 -7.83 5.85 -11.79
N GLU A 31 -7.80 4.90 -10.86
CA GLU A 31 -6.83 3.83 -10.79
C GLU A 31 -7.35 2.53 -11.41
N TYR A 32 -6.42 1.66 -11.81
CA TYR A 32 -6.70 0.28 -12.13
C TYR A 32 -5.79 -0.62 -11.29
N TYR A 33 -6.34 -1.72 -10.80
CA TYR A 33 -5.59 -2.72 -10.06
C TYR A 33 -5.34 -3.94 -10.95
N THR A 34 -4.12 -4.46 -10.90
CA THR A 34 -3.76 -5.71 -11.57
C THR A 34 -2.97 -6.59 -10.61
N SER A 35 -3.33 -7.86 -10.55
CA SER A 35 -2.58 -8.89 -9.82
C SER A 35 -2.82 -10.24 -10.48
N ASN A 36 -1.82 -11.10 -10.43
CA ASN A 36 -1.99 -12.51 -10.77
C ASN A 36 -2.37 -13.36 -9.54
N PHE A 37 -2.42 -12.75 -8.34
CA PHE A 37 -2.71 -13.39 -7.05
C PHE A 37 -1.86 -14.65 -6.76
N LEU A 38 -0.71 -14.78 -7.41
CA LEU A 38 0.18 -15.95 -7.24
C LEU A 38 1.07 -15.81 -6.01
N LYS A 39 1.20 -14.61 -5.44
CA LYS A 39 2.01 -14.38 -4.24
C LYS A 39 1.16 -14.69 -3.01
N SER A 40 1.60 -15.62 -2.17
CA SER A 40 1.02 -15.80 -0.83
C SER A 40 1.46 -14.68 0.12
N ILE A 41 0.66 -14.42 1.15
CA ILE A 41 1.05 -13.55 2.27
C ILE A 41 2.34 -14.12 2.88
N LEU A 42 3.38 -13.30 3.01
CA LEU A 42 4.62 -13.68 3.68
C LEU A 42 4.63 -13.14 5.11
N VAL A 43 5.39 -13.81 6.01
CA VAL A 43 5.62 -13.29 7.37
C VAL A 43 6.18 -11.86 7.34
N SER A 44 7.03 -11.54 6.36
CA SER A 44 7.58 -10.19 6.17
C SER A 44 6.54 -9.13 5.78
N ASP A 45 5.37 -9.53 5.29
CA ASP A 45 4.26 -8.62 4.97
C ASP A 45 3.47 -8.23 6.25
N LEU A 46 3.72 -8.90 7.39
CA LEU A 46 3.08 -8.65 8.68
C LEU A 46 4.05 -7.96 9.65
N LEU A 47 3.82 -6.68 9.93
CA LEU A 47 4.68 -5.91 10.83
C LEU A 47 4.07 -5.79 12.23
N LEU A 48 4.79 -6.26 13.24
CA LEU A 48 4.41 -6.12 14.64
C LEU A 48 4.54 -4.66 15.11
N ALA A 49 3.45 -4.10 15.63
CA ALA A 49 3.44 -2.80 16.27
C ALA A 49 3.20 -2.95 17.77
N LEU A 50 4.23 -2.67 18.57
CA LEU A 50 4.13 -2.61 20.03
C LEU A 50 3.38 -1.34 20.48
N PRO A 51 2.72 -1.34 21.66
CA PRO A 51 2.09 -0.17 22.25
C PRO A 51 3.00 1.06 22.26
N GLY A 52 2.48 2.19 21.78
CA GLY A 52 3.20 3.45 21.66
C GLY A 52 4.31 3.48 20.61
N LYS A 53 4.56 2.37 19.88
CA LYS A 53 5.59 2.30 18.85
C LYS A 53 5.01 2.54 17.45
N SER A 54 5.88 3.04 16.59
CA SER A 54 5.56 3.27 15.18
C SER A 54 6.23 2.24 14.29
N ILE A 55 5.51 1.84 13.26
CA ILE A 55 6.02 1.06 12.14
C ILE A 55 6.09 1.94 10.90
N THR A 56 7.08 1.68 10.07
CA THR A 56 7.27 2.37 8.79
C THR A 56 7.28 1.33 7.69
N PHE A 57 6.58 1.61 6.61
CA PHE A 57 6.49 0.75 5.44
C PHE A 57 6.62 1.61 4.20
N PHE A 58 7.41 1.15 3.23
CA PHE A 58 7.73 1.87 2.00
C PHE A 58 7.27 1.03 0.81
N PRO A 59 6.08 1.26 0.24
CA PRO A 59 5.68 0.58 -0.98
C PRO A 59 6.60 0.98 -2.13
N HIS A 60 7.00 0.00 -2.94
CA HIS A 60 7.73 0.28 -4.16
C HIS A 60 6.81 0.95 -5.18
N ALA A 61 7.28 2.03 -5.80
CA ALA A 61 6.59 2.70 -6.89
C ALA A 61 7.53 2.90 -8.08
N LYS A 62 6.95 2.95 -9.29
CA LYS A 62 7.65 3.25 -10.54
C LYS A 62 6.87 4.31 -11.29
N LEU A 63 7.57 5.35 -11.72
CA LEU A 63 7.07 6.32 -12.68
C LEU A 63 7.66 5.97 -14.05
N LEU A 64 6.79 5.83 -15.04
CA LEU A 64 7.15 5.43 -16.40
C LEU A 64 6.73 6.53 -17.37
N TRP A 65 7.63 6.88 -18.27
CA TRP A 65 7.34 7.76 -19.39
C TRP A 65 6.57 7.02 -20.48
N LYS A 66 5.58 7.70 -21.06
CA LYS A 66 4.81 7.27 -22.22
C LYS A 66 4.91 8.31 -23.33
N LYS A 67 4.52 7.93 -24.54
CA LYS A 67 4.38 8.86 -25.67
C LYS A 67 3.41 9.99 -25.33
N ASN A 68 3.55 11.13 -26.01
CA ASN A 68 2.71 12.32 -25.88
C ASN A 68 2.80 12.97 -24.48
N ASP A 69 3.99 13.01 -23.90
CA ASP A 69 4.29 13.65 -22.61
C ASP A 69 3.38 13.18 -21.46
N GLN A 70 3.08 11.89 -21.49
CA GLN A 70 2.27 11.23 -20.48
C GLN A 70 3.12 10.37 -19.57
N PHE A 71 2.66 10.24 -18.34
CA PHE A 71 3.26 9.38 -17.33
C PHE A 71 2.31 8.27 -16.93
N LYS A 72 2.91 7.16 -16.49
CA LYS A 72 2.25 6.06 -15.81
C LYS A 72 2.89 5.87 -14.44
N LEU A 73 2.09 5.97 -13.39
CA LEU A 73 2.51 5.67 -12.03
C LEU A 73 2.02 4.27 -11.65
N LYS A 74 2.95 3.40 -11.27
CA LYS A 74 2.67 2.04 -10.81
C LYS A 74 3.13 1.89 -9.37
N ILE A 75 2.24 1.52 -8.45
CA ILE A 75 2.54 1.35 -7.02
C ILE A 75 2.27 -0.12 -6.65
N ALA A 76 3.24 -0.79 -6.04
CA ALA A 76 3.10 -2.19 -5.62
C ALA A 76 2.05 -2.34 -4.51
N ALA A 77 1.16 -3.34 -4.64
CA ALA A 77 0.08 -3.59 -3.68
C ALA A 77 0.47 -4.59 -2.57
N GLY A 78 1.68 -5.15 -2.60
CA GLY A 78 2.19 -6.11 -1.61
C GLY A 78 1.87 -7.57 -1.93
N ASP A 79 0.80 -7.84 -2.67
CA ASP A 79 0.33 -9.17 -3.09
C ASP A 79 0.86 -9.65 -4.45
N GLY A 80 1.97 -9.07 -4.90
CA GLY A 80 2.50 -9.27 -6.24
C GLY A 80 1.77 -8.46 -7.33
N GLY A 81 0.65 -7.82 -6.98
CA GLY A 81 -0.08 -6.90 -7.82
C GLY A 81 0.44 -5.47 -7.75
N SER A 82 -0.26 -4.59 -8.47
CA SER A 82 0.01 -3.16 -8.47
C SER A 82 -1.22 -2.34 -8.80
N TRP A 83 -1.27 -1.16 -8.19
CA TRP A 83 -2.13 -0.06 -8.59
C TRP A 83 -1.48 0.72 -9.71
N ILE A 84 -2.27 1.11 -10.71
CA ILE A 84 -1.81 1.79 -11.92
C ILE A 84 -2.66 3.04 -12.12
N PHE A 85 -1.99 4.18 -12.23
CA PHE A 85 -2.55 5.42 -12.74
C PHE A 85 -1.93 5.67 -14.12
N ASP A 86 -2.75 5.79 -15.15
CA ASP A 86 -2.30 5.94 -16.54
C ASP A 86 -2.69 7.32 -17.10
N ASN A 87 -2.05 7.71 -18.20
CA ASN A 87 -2.30 8.96 -18.93
C ASN A 87 -2.19 10.22 -18.04
N LEU A 88 -1.29 10.18 -17.05
CA LEU A 88 -0.98 11.34 -16.20
C LEU A 88 -0.25 12.39 -17.04
N LYS A 89 -0.53 13.67 -16.84
CA LYS A 89 0.18 14.77 -17.50
C LYS A 89 1.23 15.33 -16.54
N ALA A 90 2.15 16.14 -17.06
CA ALA A 90 3.00 16.96 -16.21
C ALA A 90 2.13 17.87 -15.32
N GLY A 91 2.56 18.09 -14.07
CA GLY A 91 1.83 18.91 -13.12
C GLY A 91 1.97 18.47 -11.67
N ARG A 92 1.22 19.14 -10.79
CA ARG A 92 1.19 18.85 -9.35
C ARG A 92 0.01 17.96 -9.00
N TYR A 93 0.32 16.82 -8.42
CA TYR A 93 -0.66 15.87 -7.90
C TYR A 93 -0.54 15.77 -6.39
N LEU A 94 -1.63 15.37 -5.73
CA LEU A 94 -1.57 14.95 -4.33
C LEU A 94 -1.75 13.44 -4.27
N LEU A 95 -0.81 12.75 -3.65
CA LEU A 95 -0.86 11.31 -3.41
C LEU A 95 -1.13 11.07 -1.93
N ARG A 96 -2.03 10.14 -1.61
CA ARG A 96 -2.10 9.53 -0.28
C ARG A 96 -2.21 8.03 -0.39
N LEU A 97 -1.84 7.37 0.70
CA LEU A 97 -2.12 5.96 0.89
C LEU A 97 -3.24 5.80 1.90
N ILE A 98 -4.13 4.87 1.63
CA ILE A 98 -5.18 4.44 2.56
C ILE A 98 -4.79 3.05 3.00
N TYR A 99 -4.54 2.89 4.30
CA TYR A 99 -4.47 1.57 4.89
C TYR A 99 -5.89 1.10 5.21
N SER A 100 -6.29 -0.08 4.72
CA SER A 100 -7.59 -0.67 5.00
C SER A 100 -7.44 -2.17 5.19
N ASN A 101 -7.74 -2.66 6.39
CA ASN A 101 -7.72 -4.07 6.71
C ASN A 101 -9.03 -4.47 7.41
N LYS A 102 -9.66 -5.54 6.92
CA LYS A 102 -10.93 -6.05 7.45
C LYS A 102 -10.75 -7.27 8.35
N ASP A 103 -9.62 -7.95 8.22
CA ASP A 103 -9.35 -9.23 8.87
C ASP A 103 -8.66 -9.03 10.22
N THR A 104 -8.99 -9.85 11.20
CA THR A 104 -8.35 -9.86 12.53
C THR A 104 -7.34 -10.99 12.71
N GLU A 105 -7.30 -11.91 11.74
CA GLU A 105 -6.42 -13.05 11.69
C GLU A 105 -6.07 -13.41 10.25
N THR A 106 -4.92 -14.05 10.04
CA THR A 106 -4.52 -14.56 8.74
C THR A 106 -3.50 -15.69 8.89
N THR A 107 -3.19 -16.35 7.79
CA THR A 107 -2.08 -17.31 7.69
C THR A 107 -1.06 -16.76 6.71
N ALA A 108 0.19 -16.63 7.16
CA ALA A 108 1.30 -16.17 6.34
C ALA A 108 2.32 -17.29 6.14
N TYR A 109 2.89 -17.38 4.95
CA TYR A 109 3.95 -18.33 4.63
C TYR A 109 5.30 -17.81 5.13
N ASP A 110 6.02 -18.64 5.88
CA ASP A 110 7.38 -18.38 6.30
C ASP A 110 8.36 -19.04 5.34
N LEU A 111 9.20 -18.22 4.69
CA LEU A 111 10.21 -18.69 3.73
C LEU A 111 11.33 -19.51 4.42
N ILE A 112 11.57 -19.30 5.71
CA ILE A 112 12.63 -19.99 6.45
C ILE A 112 12.16 -21.39 6.83
N THR A 113 11.01 -21.49 7.49
CA THR A 113 10.47 -22.79 7.96
C THR A 113 9.65 -23.53 6.91
N LYS A 114 9.33 -22.87 5.78
CA LYS A 114 8.46 -23.37 4.69
C LYS A 114 7.07 -23.78 5.15
N LYS A 115 6.53 -23.13 6.18
CA LYS A 115 5.23 -23.44 6.79
C LYS A 115 4.32 -22.23 6.81
N GLY A 116 3.02 -22.49 6.84
CA GLY A 116 2.01 -21.48 7.18
C GLY A 116 2.03 -21.20 8.68
N ILE A 117 2.15 -19.94 9.06
CA ILE A 117 2.08 -19.46 10.44
C ILE A 117 0.78 -18.67 10.59
N SER A 118 -0.02 -19.04 11.59
CA SER A 118 -1.25 -18.31 11.93
C SER A 118 -0.90 -17.07 12.76
N PHE A 119 -1.34 -15.91 12.28
CA PHE A 119 -1.25 -14.65 12.99
C PHE A 119 -2.64 -14.26 13.48
N LYS A 120 -2.75 -14.11 14.80
CA LYS A 120 -3.91 -13.52 15.46
C LYS A 120 -3.61 -12.08 15.81
N LYS A 121 -4.64 -11.25 16.02
CA LYS A 121 -4.51 -9.82 16.37
C LYS A 121 -3.92 -8.98 15.24
N LEU A 122 -4.43 -9.16 14.02
CA LEU A 122 -4.26 -8.14 12.99
C LEU A 122 -5.02 -6.88 13.40
N TRP A 123 -4.43 -5.71 13.15
CA TRP A 123 -5.12 -4.45 13.34
C TRP A 123 -6.21 -4.31 12.28
N LYS A 124 -7.47 -4.20 12.70
CA LYS A 124 -8.63 -4.01 11.83
C LYS A 124 -9.03 -2.54 11.82
N GLY A 125 -9.27 -2.00 10.63
CA GLY A 125 -9.76 -0.65 10.45
C GLY A 125 -9.22 0.01 9.19
N MET A 126 -9.42 1.32 9.12
CA MET A 126 -8.97 2.16 8.02
C MET A 126 -8.19 3.36 8.57
N VAL A 127 -7.05 3.69 7.96
CA VAL A 127 -6.26 4.87 8.27
C VAL A 127 -5.93 5.60 6.97
N LEU A 128 -6.22 6.89 6.94
CA LEU A 128 -5.79 7.77 5.86
C LEU A 128 -4.43 8.35 6.22
N VAL A 129 -3.43 8.05 5.41
CA VAL A 129 -2.10 8.68 5.52
C VAL A 129 -2.22 10.12 4.98
N PRO A 130 -1.45 11.09 5.52
CA PRO A 130 -1.44 12.45 5.00
C PRO A 130 -1.19 12.51 3.48
N LEU A 131 -1.78 13.53 2.84
CA LEU A 131 -1.51 13.84 1.45
C LEU A 131 -0.10 14.39 1.30
N ILE A 132 0.62 13.90 0.30
CA ILE A 132 1.93 14.39 -0.10
C ILE A 132 1.86 14.92 -1.53
N GLU A 133 2.62 15.98 -1.81
CA GLU A 133 2.74 16.52 -3.16
C GLU A 133 3.64 15.62 -4.02
N LEU A 134 3.19 15.30 -5.22
CA LEU A 134 3.94 14.61 -6.26
C LEU A 134 4.00 15.53 -7.49
N ARG A 135 5.22 15.94 -7.89
CA ARG A 135 5.44 16.71 -9.11
C ARG A 135 5.87 15.79 -10.23
N LEU A 136 5.18 15.89 -11.36
CA LEU A 136 5.55 15.23 -12.61
C LEU A 136 6.06 16.32 -13.55
N GLU A 137 7.35 16.26 -13.88
CA GLU A 137 8.07 17.27 -14.68
C GLU A 137 8.67 16.60 -15.93
N ILE A 138 8.84 17.39 -16.98
CA ILE A 138 9.41 16.99 -18.28
C ILE A 138 10.86 17.42 -18.35
#